data_AF-A0A6N8BFU4-F1
#
_entry.id   AF-A0A6N8BFU4-F1
#
_cell.length_a   1.000
_cell.length_b   1.000
_cell.length_c   1.000
_cell.angle_alpha   90.00
_cell.angle_beta   90.00
_cell.angle_gamma   90.00
#
_symmetry.space_group_name_H-M   'P 1'
#
loop_
_entity.id
_entity.type
_entity.pdbx_description
1 polymer ?
#
loop_
_entity_poly.entity_id
_entity_poly.type
_entity_poly.pdbx_seq_one_letter_code
_entity_poly.pdbx_strand_id
1 'polypeptide(L)'
;MEIIKKSERVSVISYSLEFEWNDCPGAGFGFDCDKDGNITFNKMNQAAQENLNACICGEYNVRFTGVRKNEHRYTEAAVGTCNVCEEKVYLEGFTNTCGRCGTDYNQSGQQLASRSQWGEETGEHSADIAQIR
;
A
#
# COMPACT_ATOMS: atom_id res chain seq x y z
N MET A 1 17.82 -5.04 -17.01
CA MET A 1 17.92 -5.52 -15.62
C MET A 1 17.48 -6.99 -15.60
N GLU A 2 17.95 -7.80 -14.66
CA GLU A 2 17.39 -9.14 -14.44
C GLU A 2 16.23 -9.04 -13.44
N ILE A 3 15.06 -9.59 -13.77
CA ILE A 3 13.90 -9.62 -12.86
C ILE A 3 14.04 -10.81 -11.92
N ILE A 4 14.29 -10.52 -10.64
CA ILE A 4 14.49 -11.52 -9.58
C ILE A 4 13.19 -11.84 -8.82
N LYS A 5 12.18 -10.95 -8.88
CA LYS A 5 10.82 -11.18 -8.38
C LYS A 5 9.83 -10.59 -9.37
N LYS A 6 8.87 -11.39 -9.84
CA LYS A 6 7.77 -10.90 -10.69
C LYS A 6 6.73 -10.17 -9.83
N SER A 7 6.00 -9.24 -10.45
CA SER A 7 4.87 -8.60 -9.79
C SER A 7 3.77 -9.61 -9.52
N GLU A 8 3.07 -9.42 -8.39
CA GLU A 8 2.02 -10.32 -7.95
C GLU A 8 0.84 -9.52 -7.42
N ARG A 9 -0.39 -9.94 -7.78
CA ARG A 9 -1.60 -9.38 -7.16
C ARG A 9 -1.84 -10.09 -5.84
N VAL A 10 -1.79 -9.33 -4.76
CA VAL A 10 -2.03 -9.83 -3.41
C VAL A 10 -3.39 -9.36 -2.94
N SER A 11 -4.15 -10.28 -2.36
CA SER A 11 -5.44 -10.00 -1.70
C SER A 11 -5.31 -10.37 -0.23
N VAL A 12 -5.57 -9.41 0.64
CA VAL A 12 -5.46 -9.59 2.09
C VAL A 12 -6.83 -9.35 2.70
N ILE A 13 -7.24 -10.32 3.51
CA ILE A 13 -8.45 -10.24 4.31
C ILE A 13 -8.03 -9.97 5.75
N SER A 14 -8.60 -8.94 6.35
CA SER A 14 -8.49 -8.64 7.78
C SER A 14 -9.88 -8.54 8.41
N TYR A 15 -9.95 -8.75 9.71
CA TYR A 15 -11.17 -8.63 10.50
C TYR A 15 -10.95 -7.62 11.62
N SER A 16 -11.94 -6.77 11.86
CA SER A 16 -11.93 -5.81 12.94
C SER A 16 -13.21 -5.91 13.77
N LEU A 17 -13.07 -5.81 15.09
CA LEU A 17 -14.16 -5.73 16.04
C LEU A 17 -14.52 -4.26 16.18
N GLU A 18 -15.73 -3.89 15.78
CA GLU A 18 -16.12 -2.49 15.58
C GLU A 18 -17.08 -1.99 16.66
N PHE A 19 -16.80 -0.80 17.15
CA PHE A 19 -17.66 -0.02 18.03
C PHE A 19 -17.91 1.35 17.41
N GLU A 20 -19.14 1.86 17.52
CA GLU A 20 -19.55 3.12 16.92
C GLU A 20 -20.14 4.03 17.99
N TRP A 21 -19.80 5.32 17.96
CA TRP A 21 -20.38 6.32 18.86
C TRP A 21 -21.89 6.44 18.63
N ASN A 22 -22.68 6.38 19.70
CA ASN A 22 -24.15 6.47 19.56
C ASN A 22 -24.63 7.84 19.05
N ASP A 23 -23.88 8.91 19.33
CA ASP A 23 -24.15 10.29 18.93
C ASP A 23 -23.45 10.70 17.63
N CYS A 24 -22.51 9.91 17.12
CA CYS A 24 -21.78 10.18 15.88
C CYS A 24 -21.64 8.93 15.00
N PRO A 25 -22.69 8.56 14.25
CA PRO A 25 -22.63 7.40 13.36
C PRO A 25 -21.53 7.52 12.30
N GLY A 26 -20.82 6.43 12.04
CA GLY A 26 -19.67 6.34 11.15
C GLY A 26 -18.31 6.62 11.82
N ALA A 27 -18.29 7.01 13.10
CA ALA A 27 -17.07 7.20 13.88
C ALA A 27 -17.04 6.26 15.10
N GLY A 28 -15.84 5.84 15.50
CA GLY A 28 -15.68 4.95 16.65
C GLY A 28 -14.32 4.26 16.69
N PHE A 29 -14.31 3.01 17.14
CA PHE A 29 -13.11 2.22 17.34
C PHE A 29 -13.20 0.91 16.55
N GLY A 30 -12.09 0.53 15.92
CA GLY A 30 -11.89 -0.77 15.32
C GLY A 30 -10.66 -1.44 15.92
N PHE A 31 -10.80 -2.70 16.31
CA PHE A 31 -9.72 -3.50 16.90
C PHE A 31 -9.46 -4.75 16.07
N ASP A 32 -8.22 -5.01 15.69
CA ASP A 32 -7.86 -6.21 14.93
C ASP A 32 -8.28 -7.50 15.68
N CYS A 33 -9.00 -8.38 14.99
CA CYS A 33 -9.47 -9.65 15.53
C CYS A 33 -9.39 -10.76 14.47
N ASP A 34 -9.68 -12.00 14.86
CA ASP A 34 -9.94 -13.07 13.92
C ASP A 34 -11.39 -13.02 13.37
N LYS A 35 -11.71 -13.95 12.47
CA LYS A 35 -13.05 -14.06 11.85
C LYS A 35 -14.18 -14.29 12.85
N ASP A 36 -13.87 -14.79 14.04
CA ASP A 36 -14.82 -15.13 15.09
C ASP A 36 -14.89 -14.00 16.15
N GLY A 37 -14.13 -12.91 15.96
CA GLY A 37 -14.08 -11.76 16.85
C GLY A 37 -13.09 -11.89 18.01
N ASN A 38 -12.23 -12.92 18.01
CA ASN A 38 -11.23 -13.06 19.06
C ASN A 38 -10.06 -12.12 18.82
N ILE A 39 -9.76 -11.34 19.83
CA ILE A 39 -8.70 -10.36 19.82
C ILE A 39 -7.40 -10.98 20.33
N THR A 40 -6.29 -10.73 19.62
CA THR A 40 -4.96 -11.16 20.08
C THR A 40 -4.25 -10.03 20.83
N PHE A 41 -4.45 -9.98 22.15
CA PHE A 41 -3.97 -8.88 23.01
C PHE A 41 -2.46 -8.63 22.97
N ASN A 42 -1.64 -9.66 22.70
CA ASN A 42 -0.18 -9.52 22.62
C ASN A 42 0.31 -8.66 21.43
N LYS A 43 -0.56 -8.37 20.46
CA LYS A 43 -0.27 -7.48 19.33
C LYS A 43 -0.76 -6.05 19.53
N MET A 44 -1.47 -5.78 20.63
CA MET A 44 -1.98 -4.46 20.94
C MET A 44 -1.05 -3.69 21.88
N ASN A 45 -0.84 -2.42 21.55
CA ASN A 45 -0.23 -1.50 22.50
C ASN A 45 -1.19 -1.20 23.67
N GLN A 46 -0.66 -0.61 24.75
CA GLN A 46 -1.42 -0.35 25.96
C GLN A 46 -2.65 0.55 25.72
N ALA A 47 -2.53 1.61 24.92
CA ALA A 47 -3.64 2.51 24.63
C ALA A 47 -4.80 1.79 23.91
N ALA A 48 -4.50 0.87 22.99
CA ALA A 48 -5.52 0.06 22.32
C ALA A 48 -6.24 -0.87 23.30
N GLN A 49 -5.52 -1.44 24.27
CA GLN A 49 -6.11 -2.27 25.33
C GLN A 49 -7.03 -1.46 26.25
N GLU A 50 -6.59 -0.27 26.66
CA GLU A 50 -7.38 0.66 27.48
C GLU A 50 -8.66 1.10 26.76
N ASN A 51 -8.55 1.49 25.48
CA ASN A 51 -9.71 1.87 24.67
C ASN A 51 -10.70 0.71 24.48
N LEU A 52 -10.20 -0.51 24.24
CA LEU A 52 -11.05 -1.69 24.12
C LEU A 52 -11.80 -1.97 25.42
N ASN A 53 -11.10 -1.90 26.56
CA ASN A 53 -11.72 -2.06 27.87
C ASN A 53 -12.79 -0.99 28.11
N ALA A 54 -12.51 0.28 27.80
CA ALA A 54 -13.46 1.39 27.92
C ALA A 54 -14.73 1.18 27.05
N CYS A 55 -14.58 0.62 25.85
CA CYS A 55 -15.71 0.23 25.01
C CYS A 55 -16.54 -0.90 25.63
N ILE A 56 -15.89 -1.94 26.18
CA ILE A 56 -16.57 -3.12 26.72
C ILE A 56 -17.21 -2.86 28.07
N CYS A 57 -16.58 -2.07 28.94
CA CYS A 57 -17.09 -1.76 30.27
C CYS A 57 -18.17 -0.66 30.27
N GLY A 58 -18.42 -0.02 29.13
CA GLY A 58 -19.41 1.03 28.96
C GLY A 58 -18.96 2.41 29.48
N GLU A 59 -17.66 2.63 29.66
CA GLU A 59 -17.11 3.97 29.92
C GLU A 59 -17.35 4.90 28.73
N TYR A 60 -17.27 4.35 27.52
CA TYR A 60 -17.63 5.05 26.29
C TYR A 60 -19.07 4.77 25.88
N ASN A 61 -19.79 5.83 25.46
CA ASN A 61 -21.13 5.74 24.89
C ASN A 61 -21.08 5.24 23.43
N VAL A 62 -20.52 4.05 23.25
CA VAL A 62 -20.43 3.34 21.97
C VAL A 62 -21.37 2.14 21.98
N ARG A 63 -21.76 1.71 20.78
CA ARG A 63 -22.43 0.42 20.57
C ARG A 63 -21.51 -0.53 19.82
N PHE A 64 -21.58 -1.80 20.16
CA PHE A 64 -20.93 -2.84 19.36
C PHE A 64 -21.70 -3.04 18.05
N THR A 65 -21.00 -2.95 16.92
CA THR A 65 -21.61 -3.09 15.57
C THR A 65 -21.30 -4.42 14.90
N GLY A 66 -20.43 -5.24 15.51
CA GLY A 66 -20.10 -6.57 15.03
C GLY A 66 -18.64 -6.74 14.63
N VAL A 67 -18.35 -7.88 14.01
CA VAL A 67 -17.07 -8.15 13.35
C VAL A 67 -17.18 -7.73 11.89
N ARG A 68 -16.32 -6.81 11.46
CA ARG A 68 -16.24 -6.33 10.09
C ARG A 68 -15.12 -7.06 9.35
N LYS A 69 -15.46 -7.64 8.19
CA LYS A 69 -14.49 -8.16 7.23
C LYS A 69 -14.04 -7.03 6.30
N ASN A 70 -12.73 -6.80 6.23
CA ASN A 70 -12.12 -5.89 5.29
C ASN A 70 -11.31 -6.69 4.26
N GLU A 71 -11.44 -6.34 3.00
CA GLU A 71 -10.63 -6.91 1.93
C GLU A 71 -9.90 -5.77 1.23
N HIS A 72 -8.57 -5.85 1.20
CA HIS A 72 -7.76 -4.94 0.42
C HIS A 72 -6.93 -5.73 -0.59
N ARG A 73 -6.76 -5.14 -1.77
CA ARG A 73 -5.99 -5.72 -2.87
C ARG A 73 -4.93 -4.73 -3.28
N TYR A 74 -3.70 -5.22 -3.45
CA TYR A 74 -2.60 -4.43 -3.94
C TYR A 74 -1.73 -5.27 -4.88
N THR A 75 -0.92 -4.60 -5.70
CA THR A 75 0.07 -5.27 -6.53
C THR A 75 1.40 -5.12 -5.83
N GLU A 76 2.02 -6.23 -5.43
CA GLU A 76 3.42 -6.22 -5.04
C GLU A 76 4.28 -5.95 -6.28
N ALA A 77 5.15 -4.95 -6.19
CA ALA A 77 6.03 -4.57 -7.28
C ALA A 77 6.96 -5.73 -7.68
N ALA A 78 7.27 -5.80 -8.98
CA ALA A 78 8.38 -6.61 -9.43
C ALA A 78 9.69 -6.03 -8.86
N VAL A 79 10.68 -6.90 -8.65
CA VAL A 79 12.02 -6.50 -8.21
C VAL A 79 13.02 -7.02 -9.22
N GLY A 80 13.94 -6.16 -9.63
CA GLY A 80 15.06 -6.56 -10.47
C GLY A 80 16.40 -6.07 -9.92
N THR A 81 17.46 -6.62 -10.50
CA THR A 81 18.85 -6.25 -10.21
C THR A 81 19.33 -5.24 -11.26
N CYS A 82 19.79 -4.07 -10.80
CA CYS A 82 20.32 -3.02 -11.68
C CYS A 82 21.48 -3.56 -12.54
N ASN A 83 21.42 -3.32 -13.86
CA ASN A 83 22.48 -3.78 -14.80
C ASN A 83 23.82 -3.05 -14.62
N VAL A 84 23.84 -1.93 -13.92
CA VAL A 84 25.03 -1.06 -13.79
C VAL A 84 25.78 -1.31 -12.49
N CYS A 85 25.06 -1.42 -11.37
CA CYS A 85 25.65 -1.51 -10.03
C CYS A 85 25.10 -2.65 -9.16
N GLU A 86 24.28 -3.53 -9.74
CA GLU A 86 23.73 -4.74 -9.11
C GLU A 86 22.83 -4.51 -7.89
N GLU A 87 22.48 -3.25 -7.59
CA GLU A 87 21.54 -2.91 -6.52
C GLU A 87 20.11 -3.36 -6.87
N LYS A 88 19.31 -3.69 -5.85
CA LYS A 88 17.90 -4.02 -6.04
C LYS A 88 17.10 -2.77 -6.41
N VAL A 89 16.23 -2.90 -7.41
CA VAL A 89 15.30 -1.85 -7.82
C VAL A 89 13.88 -2.40 -7.79
N TYR A 90 13.02 -1.74 -7.04
CA TYR A 90 11.58 -2.02 -6.99
C TYR A 90 10.89 -1.31 -8.14
N LEU A 91 10.07 -2.04 -8.91
CA LEU A 91 9.40 -1.56 -10.11
C LEU A 91 7.93 -1.19 -9.80
N GLU A 92 7.74 -0.13 -9.01
CA GLU A 92 6.43 0.28 -8.48
C GLU A 92 5.80 1.45 -9.25
N GLY A 93 6.62 2.32 -9.86
CA GLY A 93 6.20 3.53 -10.54
C GLY A 93 6.46 3.49 -12.05
N PHE A 94 5.99 4.50 -12.78
CA PHE A 94 6.28 4.64 -14.21
C PHE A 94 7.79 4.67 -14.49
N THR A 95 8.53 5.40 -13.67
CA THR A 95 10.00 5.49 -13.66
C THR A 95 10.52 4.98 -12.32
N ASN A 96 11.48 4.07 -12.35
CA ASN A 96 12.07 3.40 -11.20
C ASN A 96 13.57 3.63 -11.21
N THR A 97 14.05 4.49 -10.33
CA THR A 97 15.46 4.90 -10.27
C THR A 97 16.24 3.97 -9.36
N CYS A 98 17.37 3.45 -9.83
CA CYS A 98 18.32 2.78 -8.96
C CYS A 98 18.89 3.78 -7.95
N GLY A 99 18.63 3.55 -6.65
CA GLY A 99 19.09 4.44 -5.58
C GLY A 99 20.61 4.59 -5.46
N ARG A 100 21.39 3.67 -6.05
CA ARG A 100 22.85 3.67 -6.00
C ARG A 100 23.51 4.39 -7.18
N CYS A 101 23.12 4.08 -8.41
CA CYS A 101 23.77 4.64 -9.61
C CYS A 101 22.90 5.63 -10.39
N GLY A 102 21.65 5.84 -9.99
CA GLY A 102 20.73 6.79 -10.63
C GLY A 102 20.15 6.32 -11.97
N THR A 103 20.45 5.09 -12.42
CA THR A 103 19.89 4.57 -13.67
C THR A 103 18.38 4.37 -13.55
N ASP A 104 17.64 4.88 -14.53
CA ASP A 104 16.19 4.78 -14.57
C ASP A 104 15.73 3.55 -15.37
N TYR A 105 14.67 2.90 -14.87
CA TYR A 105 13.99 1.77 -15.50
C TYR A 105 12.48 2.00 -15.57
N ASN A 106 11.81 1.48 -16.59
CA ASN A 106 10.34 1.41 -16.61
C ASN A 106 9.82 0.24 -15.76
N GLN A 107 8.50 0.09 -15.64
CA GLN A 107 7.86 -1.00 -14.87
C GLN A 107 8.20 -2.41 -15.36
N SER A 108 8.61 -2.56 -16.62
CA SER A 108 9.05 -3.84 -17.18
C SER A 108 10.54 -4.11 -16.97
N GLY A 109 11.26 -3.21 -16.30
CA GLY A 109 12.70 -3.33 -16.03
C GLY A 109 13.60 -2.99 -17.22
N GLN A 110 13.05 -2.35 -18.25
CA GLN A 110 13.83 -1.83 -19.37
C GLN A 110 14.48 -0.52 -18.95
N GLN A 111 15.77 -0.39 -19.24
CA GLN A 111 16.51 0.84 -18.96
C GLN A 111 15.98 1.97 -19.84
N LEU A 112 15.71 3.11 -19.22
CA LEU A 112 15.28 4.32 -19.90
C LEU A 112 16.48 5.13 -20.40
N ALA A 113 16.24 5.98 -21.40
CA ALA A 113 17.20 7.00 -21.81
C ALA A 113 17.54 7.92 -20.63
N SER A 114 18.69 8.61 -20.70
CA SER A 114 19.02 9.64 -19.70
C SER A 114 17.91 10.68 -19.62
N ARG A 115 17.57 11.16 -18.43
CA ARG A 115 16.56 12.22 -18.25
C ARG A 115 16.88 13.51 -19.01
N SER A 116 18.16 13.76 -19.31
CA SER A 116 18.57 14.87 -20.17
C SER A 116 18.08 14.75 -21.61
N GLN A 117 17.51 13.61 -21.98
CA GLN A 117 16.95 13.31 -23.29
C GLN A 117 15.42 13.19 -23.24
N TRP A 118 14.77 13.68 -22.18
CA TRP A 118 13.32 13.60 -22.03
C TRP A 118 12.71 15.00 -22.23
N GLY A 119 11.61 15.10 -22.98
CA GLY A 119 10.84 16.33 -23.15
C GLY A 119 11.07 17.05 -24.49
N GLU A 120 10.47 18.24 -24.63
CA GLU A 120 10.34 18.93 -25.93
C GLU A 120 11.67 19.29 -26.61
N GLU A 121 12.75 19.43 -25.83
CA GLU A 121 14.09 19.71 -26.36
C GLU A 121 14.68 18.54 -27.18
N THR A 122 14.09 17.34 -27.10
CA THR A 122 14.41 16.20 -27.98
C THR A 122 13.46 16.07 -29.17
N GLY A 123 12.59 17.05 -29.40
CA GLY A 123 11.59 17.04 -30.48
C GLY A 123 10.32 16.26 -30.16
N GLU A 124 10.11 15.86 -28.89
CA GLU A 124 8.87 15.22 -28.44
C GLU A 124 7.86 16.29 -28.01
N HIS A 125 6.86 16.60 -28.85
CA HIS A 125 5.83 17.58 -28.50
C HIS A 125 4.61 16.92 -27.85
N SER A 126 4.10 17.52 -26.79
CA SER A 126 2.86 17.07 -26.13
C SER A 126 1.66 16.96 -27.09
N ALA A 127 1.66 17.76 -28.15
CA ALA A 127 0.67 17.72 -29.23
C ALA A 127 0.70 16.43 -30.07
N ASP A 128 1.86 15.78 -30.20
CA ASP A 128 2.01 14.55 -30.99
C ASP A 128 1.39 13.34 -30.28
N ILE A 129 1.41 13.35 -28.94
CA ILE A 129 0.80 12.31 -28.10
C ILE A 129 -0.73 12.46 -28.07
N ALA A 130 -1.23 13.71 -28.09
CA ALA A 130 -2.66 14.01 -28.00
C ALA A 130 -3.48 13.63 -29.25
N GLN A 131 -2.83 13.24 -30.35
CA GLN A 131 -3.49 12.88 -31.61
C GLN A 131 -3.64 11.37 -31.85
N ILE A 132 -3.17 10.53 -30.94
CA ILE A 132 -3.37 9.08 -31.01
C ILE A 132 -4.79 8.77 -30.54
N ARG A 133 -5.72 8.65 -31.49
CA ARG A 133 -7.10 8.14 -31.30
C ARG A 133 -7.19 6.67 -31.67
#